data_AF-A0A0G1JQF5-F1
#
_entry.id   AF-A0A0G1JQF5-F1
#
_cell.length_a   1.000
_cell.length_b   1.000
_cell.length_c   1.000
_cell.angle_alpha   90.00
_cell.angle_beta   90.00
_cell.angle_gamma   90.00
#
_symmetry.space_group_name_H-M   'P 1'
#
loop_
_entity.id
_entity.type
_entity.pdbx_description
1 polymer ?
#
loop_
_entity_poly.entity_id
_entity_poly.type
_entity_poly.pdbx_seq_one_letter_code
_entity_poly.pdbx_strand_id
1 'polypeptide(L)'
;MTVYFYTTRDTTAYQPNIMLIKAIQNAGALLHSNLVGVSYALEFPKGLDAVVVLGDPESQEASYVVALAIARRKPILYLLTKGELVPPDIQKISETHELKKVFKFSYFTLDTASKIIGEFIDQFVYHTDTYEIKFTLRLNTELERYLKWKSKRMKVDKATLVRRLIEEFRGHDEQYKG
;
A
#
# COMPACT_ATOMS: atom_id res chain seq x y z
N MET A 1 -7.24 5.28 -1.76
CA MET A 1 -6.59 4.42 -0.75
C MET A 1 -6.98 4.92 0.64
N THR A 2 -7.38 4.02 1.53
CA THR A 2 -7.72 4.29 2.94
C THR A 2 -6.67 3.68 3.84
N VAL A 3 -6.00 4.49 4.65
CA VAL A 3 -4.96 4.05 5.59
C VAL A 3 -5.42 4.31 7.02
N TYR A 4 -5.22 3.33 7.89
CA TYR A 4 -5.39 3.50 9.32
C TYR A 4 -4.04 3.72 10.00
N PHE A 5 -3.88 4.83 10.70
CA PHE A 5 -2.69 5.14 11.49
C PHE A 5 -2.97 4.95 12.98
N TYR A 6 -2.21 4.05 13.60
CA TYR A 6 -2.24 3.84 15.05
C TYR A 6 -0.97 4.37 15.70
N THR A 7 -1.12 5.04 16.83
CA THR A 7 -0.01 5.38 17.72
C THR A 7 -0.41 5.17 19.17
N THR A 8 0.56 4.76 19.99
CA THR A 8 0.40 4.62 21.44
C THR A 8 0.49 5.97 22.16
N ARG A 9 1.13 6.96 21.53
CA ARG A 9 1.23 8.33 22.03
C ARG A 9 0.14 9.15 21.37
N ASP A 10 -1.01 9.19 22.01
CA ASP A 10 -2.27 9.77 21.53
C ASP A 10 -2.31 11.32 21.45
N THR A 11 -1.15 11.95 21.31
CA THR A 11 -1.02 13.41 21.27
C THR A 11 -0.62 13.90 19.88
N THR A 12 -1.42 14.79 19.31
CA THR A 12 -1.15 15.44 18.01
C THR A 12 -0.01 16.45 18.05
N ALA A 13 0.45 16.85 19.24
CA ALA A 13 1.66 17.66 19.41
C ALA A 13 2.97 16.84 19.31
N TYR A 14 2.89 15.51 19.28
CA TYR A 14 4.07 14.66 19.14
C TYR A 14 4.60 14.73 17.70
N GLN A 15 5.82 15.24 17.53
CA GLN A 15 6.42 15.50 16.22
C GLN A 15 6.40 14.30 15.26
N PRO A 16 6.71 13.06 15.71
CA PRO A 16 6.58 11.90 14.84
C PRO A 16 5.17 11.64 14.32
N ASN A 17 4.13 11.87 15.13
CA ASN A 17 2.75 11.73 14.68
C ASN A 17 2.46 12.73 13.55
N ILE A 18 2.81 14.01 13.76
CA ILE A 18 2.59 15.07 12.76
C ILE A 18 3.27 14.70 11.43
N MET A 19 4.51 14.22 11.48
CA MET A 19 5.26 13.87 10.28
C MET A 19 4.69 12.65 9.56
N LEU A 20 4.32 11.60 10.30
CA LEU A 20 3.73 10.39 9.71
C LEU A 20 2.34 10.68 9.10
N ILE A 21 1.50 11.46 9.80
CA ILE A 21 0.20 11.93 9.28
C ILE A 21 0.41 12.68 7.96
N LYS A 22 1.31 13.67 7.94
CA LYS A 22 1.60 14.45 6.73
C LYS A 22 2.12 13.56 5.60
N ALA A 23 3.03 12.65 5.89
CA ALA A 23 3.57 11.73 4.90
C ALA A 23 2.49 10.82 4.30
N ILE A 24 1.58 10.28 5.12
CA ILE A 24 0.45 9.45 4.65
C ILE A 24 -0.51 10.29 3.79
N GLN A 25 -0.84 11.50 4.21
CA GLN A 25 -1.73 12.40 3.46
C GLN A 25 -1.11 12.86 2.14
N ASN A 26 0.18 13.19 2.13
CA ASN A 26 0.91 13.59 0.92
C ASN A 26 1.02 12.45 -0.10
N ALA A 27 1.00 11.20 0.35
CA ALA A 27 0.89 10.03 -0.51
C ALA A 27 -0.53 9.79 -1.07
N GLY A 28 -1.47 10.72 -0.83
CA GLY A 28 -2.84 10.67 -1.38
C GLY A 28 -3.78 9.70 -0.66
N ALA A 29 -3.42 9.24 0.55
CA ALA A 29 -4.27 8.35 1.34
C ALA A 29 -5.33 9.11 2.14
N LEU A 30 -6.55 8.57 2.18
CA LEU A 30 -7.56 8.92 3.17
C LEU A 30 -7.14 8.34 4.52
N LEU A 31 -6.89 9.21 5.49
CA LEU A 31 -6.36 8.83 6.80
C LEU A 31 -7.48 8.66 7.83
N HIS A 32 -7.44 7.56 8.57
CA HIS A 32 -8.17 7.36 9.83
C HIS A 32 -7.16 7.08 10.96
N SER A 33 -7.44 7.49 12.18
CA SER A 33 -6.51 7.28 13.29
C SER A 33 -7.20 7.19 14.65
N ASN A 34 -6.51 6.62 15.64
CA ASN A 34 -6.91 6.72 17.05
C ASN A 34 -6.57 8.08 17.68
N LEU A 35 -6.00 9.03 16.92
CA LEU A 35 -5.72 10.38 17.39
C LEU A 35 -6.95 11.29 17.32
N VAL A 36 -7.28 11.91 18.45
CA VAL A 36 -8.33 12.93 18.51
C VAL A 36 -7.93 14.14 17.65
N GLY A 37 -8.83 14.56 16.75
CA GLY A 37 -8.58 15.66 15.81
C GLY A 37 -8.06 15.22 14.43
N VAL A 38 -7.81 13.92 14.21
CA VAL A 38 -7.40 13.36 12.92
C VAL A 38 -8.35 12.22 12.55
N SER A 39 -9.46 12.54 11.86
CA SER A 39 -10.43 11.56 11.34
C SER A 39 -10.60 10.34 12.26
N TYR A 40 -11.02 10.63 13.51
CA TYR A 40 -10.92 9.69 14.62
C TYR A 40 -11.75 8.42 14.38
N ALA A 41 -11.12 7.27 14.55
CA ALA A 41 -11.74 5.96 14.47
C ALA A 41 -11.06 5.00 15.46
N LEU A 42 -11.84 4.36 16.32
CA LEU A 42 -11.37 3.29 17.22
C LEU A 42 -11.29 1.94 16.49
N GLU A 43 -12.08 1.78 15.43
CA GLU A 43 -12.17 0.55 14.66
C GLU A 43 -11.66 0.76 13.24
N PHE A 44 -11.15 -0.32 12.65
CA PHE A 44 -10.73 -0.34 11.26
C PHE A 44 -11.92 -0.12 10.31
N PRO A 45 -11.86 0.88 9.42
CA PRO A 45 -12.93 1.17 8.48
C PRO A 45 -13.16 0.02 7.50
N LYS A 46 -14.39 -0.10 6.98
CA LYS A 46 -14.78 -1.21 6.06
C LYS A 46 -13.97 -1.25 4.76
N GLY A 47 -13.46 -0.10 4.29
CA GLY A 47 -12.64 0.04 3.09
C GLY A 47 -11.15 0.19 3.37
N LEU A 48 -10.66 -0.35 4.50
CA LEU A 48 -9.25 -0.24 4.88
C LEU A 48 -8.33 -0.94 3.88
N ASP A 49 -7.35 -0.20 3.33
CA ASP A 49 -6.37 -0.72 2.39
C ASP A 49 -5.06 -1.10 3.09
N ALA A 50 -4.58 -0.30 4.05
CA ALA A 50 -3.34 -0.56 4.78
C ALA A 50 -3.34 0.02 6.20
N VAL A 51 -2.46 -0.51 7.06
CA VAL A 51 -2.28 -0.06 8.45
C VAL A 51 -0.86 0.43 8.65
N VAL A 52 -0.70 1.60 9.25
CA VAL A 52 0.58 2.14 9.72
C VAL A 52 0.54 2.22 11.23
N VAL A 53 1.52 1.65 11.90
CA VAL A 53 1.61 1.60 13.36
C VAL A 53 2.89 2.31 13.78
N LEU A 54 2.76 3.41 14.51
CA LEU A 54 3.86 3.93 15.32
C LEU A 54 3.86 3.18 16.64
N GLY A 55 4.78 2.23 16.75
CA GLY A 55 4.92 1.35 17.90
C GLY A 55 5.54 2.05 19.11
N ASP A 56 5.32 1.42 20.26
CA ASP A 56 6.07 1.67 21.48
C ASP A 56 6.52 0.29 22.01
N PRO A 57 7.81 0.13 22.37
CA PRO A 57 8.36 -1.13 22.86
C PRO A 57 7.54 -1.78 23.99
N GLU A 58 6.87 -0.98 24.81
CA GLU A 58 6.16 -1.44 26.00
C GLU A 58 4.64 -1.61 25.79
N SER A 59 4.11 -1.22 24.62
CA SER A 59 2.67 -1.24 24.39
C SER A 59 2.16 -2.56 23.83
N GLN A 60 1.34 -3.25 24.63
CA GLN A 60 0.60 -4.44 24.18
C GLN A 60 -0.53 -4.09 23.19
N GLU A 61 -1.08 -2.88 23.26
CA GLU A 61 -2.15 -2.45 22.35
C GLU A 61 -1.67 -2.36 20.90
N ALA A 62 -0.45 -1.86 20.69
CA ALA A 62 0.15 -1.84 19.35
C ALA A 62 0.25 -3.25 18.75
N SER A 63 0.64 -4.25 19.56
CA SER A 63 0.68 -5.66 19.15
C SER A 63 -0.71 -6.20 18.81
N TYR A 64 -1.75 -5.82 19.56
CA TYR A 64 -3.14 -6.19 19.26
C TYR A 64 -3.61 -5.62 17.92
N VAL A 65 -3.33 -4.35 17.64
CA VAL A 65 -3.66 -3.71 16.36
C VAL A 65 -2.99 -4.40 15.18
N VAL A 66 -1.72 -4.80 15.34
CA VAL A 66 -0.99 -5.59 14.34
C VAL A 66 -1.66 -6.95 14.12
N ALA A 67 -1.99 -7.67 15.19
CA ALA A 67 -2.66 -8.97 15.10
C ALA A 67 -4.02 -8.87 14.39
N LEU A 68 -4.80 -7.81 14.67
CA LEU A 68 -6.07 -7.54 14.01
C LEU A 68 -5.89 -7.28 12.51
N ALA A 69 -4.86 -6.52 12.13
CA ALA A 69 -4.56 -6.22 10.73
C ALA A 69 -4.11 -7.47 9.97
N ILE A 70 -3.32 -8.34 10.61
CA ILE A 70 -2.93 -9.66 10.08
C ILE A 70 -4.18 -10.52 9.83
N ALA A 71 -5.10 -10.59 10.79
CA ALA A 71 -6.34 -11.36 10.66
C ALA A 71 -7.20 -10.89 9.47
N ARG A 72 -7.18 -9.58 9.18
CA ARG A 72 -7.85 -8.99 8.00
C ARG A 72 -7.02 -9.02 6.72
N ARG A 73 -5.82 -9.63 6.75
CA ARG A 73 -4.85 -9.70 5.64
C ARG A 73 -4.55 -8.32 5.03
N LYS A 74 -4.46 -7.30 5.87
CA LYS A 74 -4.11 -5.95 5.42
C LYS A 74 -2.60 -5.77 5.49
N PRO A 75 -1.97 -5.09 4.51
CA PRO A 75 -0.59 -4.63 4.61
C PRO A 75 -0.37 -3.76 5.86
N ILE A 76 0.75 -3.97 6.52
CA ILE A 76 1.12 -3.34 7.79
C ILE A 76 2.52 -2.78 7.67
N LEU A 77 2.66 -1.51 8.01
CA LEU A 77 3.94 -0.88 8.26
C LEU A 77 4.07 -0.60 9.75
N TYR A 78 4.98 -1.31 10.43
CA TYR A 78 5.30 -1.06 11.82
C TYR A 78 6.58 -0.22 11.92
N LEU A 79 6.47 0.92 12.59
CA LEU A 79 7.52 1.93 12.71
C LEU A 79 7.93 2.08 14.17
N LEU A 80 9.23 2.09 14.41
CA LEU A 80 9.84 2.49 15.68
C LEU A 80 10.81 3.64 15.46
N THR A 81 10.93 4.51 16.45
CA THR A 81 11.97 5.54 16.38
C THR A 81 13.33 4.88 16.51
N LYS A 82 14.32 5.43 15.79
CA LYS A 82 15.67 4.84 15.78
C LYS A 82 16.25 4.80 17.20
N GLY A 83 16.62 3.59 17.65
CA GLY A 83 17.19 3.36 18.98
C GLY A 83 16.23 2.70 19.97
N GLU A 84 14.94 2.61 19.64
CA GLU A 84 13.98 1.83 20.43
C GLU A 84 14.17 0.33 20.23
N LEU A 85 13.84 -0.46 21.26
CA LEU A 85 13.88 -1.91 21.20
C LEU A 85 12.65 -2.46 20.48
N VAL A 86 12.84 -3.47 19.65
CA VAL A 86 11.71 -4.15 19.00
C VAL A 86 11.00 -5.04 20.02
N PRO A 87 9.67 -4.95 20.18
CA PRO A 87 8.93 -5.91 20.99
C PRO A 87 9.17 -7.35 20.50
N PRO A 88 9.32 -8.34 21.41
CA PRO A 88 9.54 -9.73 21.01
C PRO A 88 8.47 -10.30 20.09
N ASP A 89 7.21 -9.87 20.28
CA ASP A 89 6.08 -10.32 19.46
C ASP A 89 6.18 -9.80 18.03
N ILE A 90 6.57 -8.54 17.87
CA ILE A 90 6.81 -7.92 16.56
C ILE A 90 8.00 -8.56 15.86
N GLN A 91 9.05 -8.90 16.61
CA GLN A 91 10.20 -9.62 16.07
C GLN A 91 9.79 -10.99 15.50
N LYS A 92 9.04 -11.80 16.27
CA LYS A 92 8.52 -13.11 15.80
C LYS A 92 7.65 -12.98 14.55
N ILE A 93 6.77 -11.97 14.50
CA ILE A 93 5.94 -11.68 13.32
C ILE A 93 6.82 -11.37 12.10
N SER A 94 7.86 -10.55 12.30
CA SER A 94 8.76 -10.15 11.23
C SER A 94 9.60 -11.31 10.68
N GLU A 95 9.88 -12.35 11.47
CA GLU A 95 10.67 -13.52 11.07
C GLU A 95 9.85 -14.54 10.27
N THR A 96 8.53 -14.57 10.48
CA THR A 96 7.61 -15.54 9.87
C THR A 96 7.45 -15.30 8.36
N HIS A 97 7.81 -16.29 7.54
CA HIS A 97 7.88 -16.10 6.08
C HIS A 97 6.53 -15.72 5.44
N GLU A 98 5.42 -16.30 5.89
CA GLU A 98 4.09 -15.97 5.36
C GLU A 98 3.68 -14.54 5.68
N LEU A 99 4.01 -14.06 6.89
CA LEU A 99 3.63 -12.73 7.37
C LEU A 99 4.48 -11.62 6.76
N LYS A 100 5.72 -11.90 6.34
CA LYS A 100 6.57 -10.94 5.59
C LYS A 100 5.91 -10.38 4.32
N LYS A 101 4.93 -11.08 3.75
CA LYS A 101 4.18 -10.62 2.57
C LYS A 101 3.18 -9.50 2.87
N VAL A 102 2.81 -9.32 4.13
CA VAL A 102 1.84 -8.30 4.56
C VAL A 102 2.40 -7.41 5.66
N PHE A 103 3.57 -7.72 6.22
CA PHE A 103 4.16 -7.01 7.35
C PHE A 103 5.56 -6.50 7.00
N LYS A 104 5.74 -5.18 7.12
CA LYS A 104 7.03 -4.49 6.97
C LYS A 104 7.36 -3.79 8.28
N PHE A 105 8.53 -4.10 8.82
CA PHE A 105 9.11 -3.42 9.98
C PHE A 105 10.19 -2.44 9.52
N SER A 106 10.23 -1.24 10.08
CA SER A 106 11.30 -0.29 9.82
C SER A 106 11.55 0.65 11.00
N TYR A 107 12.82 1.01 11.19
CA TYR A 107 13.17 2.16 12.01
C TYR A 107 13.07 3.42 11.18
N PHE A 108 12.59 4.50 11.80
CA PHE A 108 12.55 5.79 11.13
C PHE A 108 13.14 6.91 12.00
N THR A 109 13.41 7.99 11.29
CA THR A 109 13.78 9.32 11.77
C THR A 109 12.84 10.31 11.08
N LEU A 110 12.76 11.55 11.57
CA LEU A 110 11.82 12.54 11.04
C LEU A 110 12.03 12.82 9.53
N ASP A 111 13.27 12.76 9.07
CA ASP A 111 13.68 12.93 7.67
C ASP A 111 13.37 11.72 6.78
N THR A 112 13.34 10.51 7.33
CA THR A 112 13.13 9.27 6.56
C THR A 112 11.68 8.83 6.48
N ALA A 113 10.80 9.39 7.34
CA ALA A 113 9.38 9.05 7.42
C ALA A 113 8.66 9.07 6.06
N SER A 114 8.82 10.16 5.29
CA SER A 114 8.13 10.32 3.99
C SER A 114 8.57 9.26 2.98
N LYS A 115 9.88 8.95 2.96
CA LYS A 115 10.44 7.94 2.06
C LYS A 115 9.91 6.55 2.42
N ILE A 116 9.93 6.19 3.71
CA ILE A 116 9.50 4.87 4.17
C ILE A 116 8.00 4.64 3.89
N ILE A 117 7.17 5.66 4.13
CA ILE A 117 5.74 5.60 3.83
C ILE A 117 5.48 5.48 2.33
N GLY A 118 6.18 6.28 1.51
CA GLY A 118 6.08 6.18 0.05
C GLY A 118 6.41 4.78 -0.46
N GLU A 119 7.58 4.24 -0.07
CA GLU A 119 7.99 2.89 -0.45
C GLU A 119 7.01 1.81 0.00
N PHE A 120 6.40 1.96 1.18
CA PHE A 120 5.40 1.01 1.67
C PHE A 120 4.11 1.05 0.83
N ILE A 121 3.62 2.25 0.54
CA ILE A 121 2.42 2.43 -0.27
C ILE A 121 2.64 1.91 -1.69
N ASP A 122 3.78 2.22 -2.30
CA ASP A 122 4.13 1.72 -3.64
C ASP A 122 4.18 0.19 -3.66
N GLN A 123 4.85 -0.41 -2.67
CA GLN A 123 5.06 -1.84 -2.60
C GLN A 123 3.78 -2.66 -2.35
N PHE A 124 2.84 -2.12 -1.56
CA PHE A 124 1.70 -2.92 -1.08
C PHE A 124 0.34 -2.44 -1.56
N VAL A 125 0.23 -1.18 -1.97
CA VAL A 125 -1.04 -0.58 -2.40
C VAL A 125 -1.05 -0.42 -3.91
N TYR A 126 -0.03 0.19 -4.50
CA TYR A 126 0.02 0.38 -5.96
C TYR A 126 0.47 -0.87 -6.74
N HIS A 127 1.17 -1.83 -6.11
CA HIS A 127 1.45 -3.13 -6.74
C HIS A 127 0.22 -4.07 -6.86
N THR A 128 -0.98 -3.60 -6.51
CA THR A 128 -2.24 -4.29 -6.88
C THR A 128 -2.70 -3.98 -8.31
N ASP A 129 -1.78 -3.69 -9.22
CA ASP A 129 -1.99 -3.64 -10.68
C ASP A 129 -2.39 -5.00 -11.30
N THR A 130 -2.67 -6.02 -10.50
CA THR A 130 -3.61 -7.07 -10.90
C THR A 130 -5.04 -6.55 -10.74
N TYR A 131 -5.43 -5.61 -11.61
CA TYR A 131 -6.84 -5.53 -11.99
C TYR A 131 -7.23 -6.88 -12.59
N GLU A 132 -7.76 -7.77 -11.76
CA GLU A 132 -8.29 -9.07 -12.15
C GLU A 132 -9.69 -8.94 -12.78
N ILE A 133 -10.05 -7.77 -13.30
CA ILE A 133 -11.29 -7.60 -14.04
C ILE A 133 -11.06 -8.12 -15.46
N LYS A 134 -11.49 -9.36 -15.70
CA LYS A 134 -11.59 -9.94 -17.05
C LYS A 134 -12.66 -9.19 -17.84
N PHE A 135 -12.29 -8.11 -18.53
CA PHE A 135 -13.18 -7.46 -19.49
C PHE A 135 -13.20 -8.26 -20.81
N THR A 136 -14.39 -8.42 -21.39
CA THR A 136 -14.53 -8.99 -22.75
C THR A 136 -14.55 -7.84 -23.75
N LEU A 137 -13.42 -7.57 -24.41
CA LEU A 137 -13.37 -6.60 -25.50
C LEU A 137 -14.12 -7.16 -26.73
N ARG A 138 -15.26 -6.55 -27.08
CA ARG A 138 -16.00 -6.88 -28.30
C ARG A 138 -15.45 -6.07 -29.48
N LEU A 139 -15.06 -6.76 -30.54
CA LEU A 139 -14.52 -6.16 -31.75
C LEU A 139 -15.43 -6.49 -32.92
N ASN A 140 -15.46 -5.62 -33.93
CA ASN A 140 -16.06 -5.96 -35.20
C ASN A 140 -15.19 -6.99 -35.97
N THR A 141 -15.77 -7.61 -36.99
CA THR A 141 -15.12 -8.68 -37.75
C THR A 141 -13.83 -8.23 -38.45
N GLU A 142 -13.78 -6.97 -38.88
CA GLU A 142 -12.62 -6.40 -39.56
C GLU A 142 -11.41 -6.26 -38.62
N LEU A 143 -11.62 -5.67 -37.44
CA LEU A 143 -10.56 -5.51 -36.43
C LEU A 143 -10.08 -6.85 -35.90
N GLU A 144 -10.99 -7.82 -35.73
CA GLU A 144 -10.58 -9.17 -35.33
C GLU A 144 -9.67 -9.82 -36.38
N ARG A 145 -10.00 -9.67 -37.67
CA ARG A 145 -9.20 -10.20 -38.77
C ARG A 145 -7.82 -9.55 -38.81
N TYR A 146 -7.75 -8.23 -38.64
CA TYR A 146 -6.49 -7.49 -38.58
C TYR A 146 -5.63 -7.94 -37.40
N LEU A 147 -6.19 -8.00 -36.19
CA LEU A 147 -5.47 -8.44 -35.00
C LEU A 147 -4.94 -9.87 -35.16
N LYS A 148 -5.74 -10.78 -35.73
CA LYS A 148 -5.33 -12.17 -36.00
C LYS A 148 -4.19 -12.25 -37.02
N TRP A 149 -4.22 -11.44 -38.07
CA TRP A 149 -3.14 -11.38 -39.06
C TRP A 149 -1.84 -10.84 -38.43
N LYS A 150 -1.95 -9.72 -37.71
CA LYS A 150 -0.80 -9.06 -37.08
C LYS A 150 -0.18 -9.90 -35.96
N SER A 151 -1.01 -10.55 -35.13
CA SER A 151 -0.54 -11.40 -34.03
C SER A 151 0.26 -12.61 -34.56
N LYS A 152 -0.18 -13.22 -35.66
CA LYS A 152 0.55 -14.30 -36.34
C LYS A 152 1.92 -13.85 -36.85
N ARG A 153 1.98 -12.67 -37.49
CA ARG A 153 3.24 -12.12 -38.02
C ARG A 153 4.24 -11.83 -36.90
N MET A 154 3.75 -11.38 -35.75
CA MET A 154 4.54 -11.04 -34.57
C MET A 154 4.79 -12.22 -33.62
N LYS A 155 4.26 -13.41 -33.91
CA LYS A 155 4.36 -14.62 -33.08
C LYS A 155 3.92 -14.40 -31.62
N VAL A 156 2.86 -13.63 -31.41
CA VAL A 156 2.24 -13.39 -30.09
C VAL A 156 0.74 -13.66 -30.15
N ASP A 157 0.10 -13.91 -29.01
CA ASP A 157 -1.36 -14.02 -28.94
C ASP A 157 -2.04 -12.64 -29.11
N LYS A 158 -3.34 -12.66 -29.42
CA LYS A 158 -4.13 -11.45 -29.67
C LYS A 158 -4.15 -10.51 -28.45
N ALA A 159 -4.25 -11.04 -27.23
CA ALA A 159 -4.35 -10.23 -26.02
C ALA A 159 -3.00 -9.56 -25.71
N THR A 160 -1.90 -10.30 -25.84
CA THR A 160 -0.54 -9.74 -25.69
C THR A 160 -0.24 -8.67 -26.73
N LEU A 161 -0.69 -8.84 -27.97
CA LEU A 161 -0.56 -7.80 -29.00
C LEU A 161 -1.30 -6.51 -28.61
N VAL A 162 -2.55 -6.62 -28.14
CA VAL A 162 -3.34 -5.46 -27.71
C VAL A 162 -2.68 -4.75 -26.53
N ARG A 163 -2.16 -5.49 -25.54
CA ARG A 163 -1.41 -4.90 -24.42
C ARG A 163 -0.21 -4.09 -24.89
N ARG A 164 0.60 -4.64 -25.79
CA ARG A 164 1.78 -3.93 -26.33
C ARG A 164 1.41 -2.64 -27.03
N LEU A 165 0.34 -2.66 -27.83
CA LEU A 165 -0.14 -1.45 -28.50
C LEU A 165 -0.58 -0.39 -27.49
N ILE A 166 -1.31 -0.78 -26.44
CA ILE A 166 -1.75 0.15 -25.39
C ILE A 166 -0.54 0.75 -24.65
N GLU A 167 0.46 -0.06 -24.30
CA GLU A 167 1.68 0.41 -23.64
C GLU A 167 2.48 1.37 -24.53
N GLU A 168 2.56 1.10 -25.83
CA GLU A 168 3.18 1.97 -26.82
C GLU A 168 2.43 3.30 -26.91
N PHE A 169 1.09 3.27 -27.02
CA PHE A 169 0.27 4.48 -27.01
C PHE A 169 0.42 5.29 -25.71
N ARG A 170 0.49 4.61 -24.55
CA ARG A 170 0.71 5.26 -23.25
C ARG A 170 2.05 6.00 -23.21
N GLY A 171 3.10 5.39 -23.77
CA GLY A 171 4.43 6.02 -23.83
C GLY A 171 4.50 7.29 -24.68
N HIS A 172 3.54 7.48 -25.58
CA HIS A 172 3.45 8.63 -26.48
C HIS A 172 2.37 9.65 -26.08
N ASP A 173 1.62 9.39 -25.02
CA ASP A 173 0.57 10.29 -24.54
C ASP A 173 1.13 11.24 -23.46
N GLU A 174 1.58 12.41 -23.89
CA GLU A 174 2.13 13.45 -23.00
C GLU A 174 1.10 14.04 -22.02
N GLN A 175 -0.20 13.87 -22.31
CA GLN A 175 -1.28 14.34 -21.43
C GLN A 175 -1.62 13.33 -20.33
N TYR A 176 -1.27 12.06 -20.55
CA TYR A 176 -1.44 11.00 -19.57
C TYR A 176 -0.38 11.12 -18.46
N LYS A 177 -0.74 11.81 -17.37
CA LYS A 177 0.05 11.82 -16.13
C LYS A 177 -0.39 10.65 -15.27
N GLY A 178 0.39 9.56 -15.32
CA GLY A 178 0.26 8.44 -14.39
C GLY A 178 0.48 8.86 -12.94
#